data_AF-A0A3E0QHF5-F1
#
_entry.id   AF-A0A3E0QHF5-F1
#
_cell.length_a   1.000
_cell.length_b   1.000
_cell.length_c   1.000
_cell.angle_alpha   90.00
_cell.angle_beta   90.00
_cell.angle_gamma   90.00
#
_symmetry.space_group_name_H-M   'P 1'
#
loop_
_entity.id
_entity.type
_entity.pdbx_description
1 polymer ?
#
loop_
_entity_poly.entity_id
_entity_poly.type
_entity_poly.pdbx_seq_one_letter_code
_entity_poly.pdbx_strand_id
1 'polypeptide(L)'
;MNINPFIIIIISIICFSCSEKKDHSQEAIQEILKTEAEFASYAESHGVAEAFMKYAADNAVLLRRNRIIAGKDSISHFLTSQNFTDIKLSWKADFADASSSGDMAYTYGKYVFSAKDPEGKEISDRGIFHTVWKRQSDGSWKFVWD
;
A
#
# COMPACT_ATOMS: atom_id res chain seq x y z
N MET A 1 22.75 17.79 -54.66
CA MET A 1 21.45 17.29 -54.14
C MET A 1 20.90 18.34 -53.20
N ASN A 2 19.81 19.02 -53.58
CA ASN A 2 19.18 20.03 -52.73
C ASN A 2 18.27 19.32 -51.72
N ILE A 3 18.69 19.31 -50.46
CA ILE A 3 17.87 18.78 -49.36
C ILE A 3 16.72 19.75 -49.13
N ASN A 4 15.49 19.24 -49.16
CA ASN A 4 14.28 20.04 -49.02
C ASN A 4 14.21 20.64 -47.59
N PRO A 5 14.16 21.97 -47.41
CA PRO A 5 14.10 22.60 -46.09
C PRO A 5 12.90 22.14 -45.26
N PHE A 6 11.82 21.66 -45.89
CA PHE A 6 10.67 21.05 -45.20
C PHE A 6 11.01 19.77 -44.44
N ILE A 7 12.00 18.99 -44.92
CA ILE A 7 12.42 17.73 -44.30
C ILE A 7 13.26 17.98 -43.04
N ILE A 8 13.99 19.10 -42.99
CA ILE A 8 14.79 19.53 -41.83
C ILE A 8 13.88 20.03 -40.71
N ILE A 9 12.78 20.73 -41.04
CA ILE A 9 11.79 21.21 -40.08
C ILE A 9 11.02 20.04 -39.42
N ILE A 10 10.64 19.02 -40.19
CA ILE A 10 9.97 17.81 -39.69
C ILE A 10 10.87 17.02 -38.71
N ILE A 11 12.18 16.93 -38.96
CA ILE A 11 13.13 16.24 -38.08
C ILE A 11 13.37 17.02 -36.77
N SER A 12 13.35 18.36 -36.83
CA SER A 12 13.52 19.21 -35.65
C SER A 12 12.35 19.12 -34.66
N ILE A 13 11.11 18.92 -35.16
CA ILE A 13 9.91 18.80 -34.32
C ILE A 13 9.88 17.45 -33.56
N ILE A 14 10.48 16.39 -34.12
CA ILE A 14 10.51 15.06 -33.49
C ILE A 14 11.49 15.05 -32.28
N CYS A 15 12.52 15.89 -32.28
CA CYS A 15 13.52 15.93 -31.20
C CYS A 15 13.10 16.71 -29.94
N PHE A 16 12.02 17.50 -29.98
CA PHE A 16 11.54 18.26 -28.82
C PHE A 16 10.52 17.52 -27.94
N SER A 17 10.13 16.29 -28.28
CA SER A 17 9.13 15.52 -27.53
C SER A 17 9.73 14.58 -26.47
N CYS A 18 10.96 14.81 -26.03
CA CYS A 18 11.45 14.25 -24.77
C CYS A 18 10.97 15.14 -23.62
N SER A 19 9.72 14.94 -23.18
CA SER A 19 9.30 15.44 -21.88
C SER A 19 10.07 14.67 -20.82
N GLU A 20 10.96 15.32 -20.07
CA GLU A 20 11.51 14.74 -18.84
C GLU A 20 10.32 14.36 -17.95
N LYS A 21 10.18 13.07 -17.64
CA LYS A 21 9.18 12.62 -16.68
C LYS A 21 9.61 13.15 -15.32
N LYS A 22 8.82 14.07 -14.76
CA LYS A 22 9.02 14.58 -13.40
C LYS A 22 9.03 13.40 -12.42
N ASP A 23 10.03 13.35 -11.56
CA ASP A 23 10.12 12.37 -10.48
C ASP A 23 9.20 12.79 -9.33
N HIS A 24 8.23 11.93 -9.00
CA HIS A 24 7.24 12.11 -7.95
C HIS A 24 7.50 11.23 -6.72
N SER A 25 8.61 10.48 -6.69
CA SER A 25 8.92 9.52 -5.62
C SER A 25 8.92 10.14 -4.23
N GLN A 26 9.58 11.30 -4.06
CA GLN A 26 9.71 11.93 -2.75
C GLN A 26 8.36 12.38 -2.16
N GLU A 27 7.45 12.90 -2.99
CA GLU A 27 6.10 13.28 -2.57
C GLU A 27 5.30 12.04 -2.17
N ALA A 28 5.34 10.98 -2.99
CA ALA A 28 4.67 9.72 -2.71
C ALA A 28 5.21 9.04 -1.43
N ILE A 29 6.51 9.12 -1.15
CA ILE A 29 7.11 8.61 0.09
C ILE A 29 6.53 9.33 1.31
N GLN A 30 6.41 10.67 1.28
CA GLN A 30 5.84 11.42 2.40
C GLN A 30 4.35 11.09 2.61
N GLU A 31 3.59 11.00 1.53
CA GLU A 31 2.19 10.60 1.58
C GLU A 31 2.03 9.19 2.15
N ILE A 32 2.85 8.22 1.72
CA ILE A 32 2.65 6.83 2.15
C ILE A 32 3.08 6.59 3.59
N LEU A 33 4.12 7.27 4.07
CA LEU A 33 4.47 7.25 5.49
C LEU A 33 3.33 7.79 6.36
N LYS A 34 2.65 8.85 5.88
CA LYS A 34 1.47 9.39 6.54
C LYS A 34 0.30 8.41 6.49
N THR A 35 -0.03 7.86 5.32
CA THR A 35 -1.13 6.90 5.16
C THR A 35 -0.91 5.63 5.99
N GLU A 36 0.32 5.10 6.05
CA GLU A 36 0.67 3.94 6.88
C GLU A 36 0.44 4.22 8.37
N ALA A 37 0.86 5.40 8.85
CA ALA A 37 0.63 5.81 10.23
C ALA A 37 -0.88 5.99 10.52
N GLU A 38 -1.62 6.60 9.59
CA GLU A 38 -3.08 6.74 9.70
C GLU A 38 -3.79 5.39 9.68
N PHE A 39 -3.28 4.41 8.93
CA PHE A 39 -3.79 3.04 8.91
C PHE A 39 -3.58 2.34 10.26
N ALA A 40 -2.36 2.41 10.81
CA ALA A 40 -2.04 1.88 12.13
C ALA A 40 -2.93 2.49 13.23
N SER A 41 -3.05 3.82 13.25
CA SER A 41 -3.89 4.53 14.23
C SER A 41 -5.38 4.23 14.06
N TYR A 42 -5.87 4.05 12.82
CA TYR A 42 -7.26 3.68 12.57
C TYR A 42 -7.55 2.26 13.08
N ALA A 43 -6.63 1.31 12.87
CA ALA A 43 -6.77 -0.05 13.39
C ALA A 43 -6.80 -0.10 14.92
N GLU A 44 -6.01 0.73 15.59
CA GLU A 44 -6.01 0.84 17.05
C GLU A 44 -7.35 1.40 17.59
N SER A 45 -7.93 2.38 16.90
CA SER A 45 -9.12 3.10 17.38
C SER A 45 -10.46 2.51 16.92
N HIS A 46 -10.50 1.85 15.77
CA HIS A 46 -11.73 1.33 15.15
C HIS A 46 -11.70 -0.20 14.95
N GLY A 47 -10.57 -0.84 15.24
CA GLY A 47 -10.38 -2.27 15.08
C GLY A 47 -9.80 -2.67 13.73
N VAL A 48 -9.14 -3.84 13.74
CA VAL A 48 -8.37 -4.35 12.60
C VAL A 48 -9.23 -4.57 11.36
N ALA A 49 -10.38 -5.22 11.49
CA ALA A 49 -11.24 -5.54 10.34
C ALA A 49 -11.70 -4.28 9.61
N GLU A 50 -12.17 -3.26 10.34
CA GLU A 50 -12.63 -2.01 9.76
C GLU A 50 -11.50 -1.23 9.08
N ALA A 51 -10.33 -1.14 9.74
CA ALA A 51 -9.16 -0.48 9.18
C ALA A 51 -8.71 -1.13 7.87
N PHE A 52 -8.60 -2.46 7.85
CA PHE A 52 -8.22 -3.18 6.63
C PHE A 52 -9.25 -2.97 5.51
N MET A 53 -10.56 -2.93 5.81
CA MET A 53 -11.57 -2.61 4.81
C MET A 53 -11.51 -1.16 4.31
N LYS A 54 -11.07 -0.23 5.16
CA LYS A 54 -10.86 1.17 4.77
C LYS A 54 -9.69 1.32 3.82
N TYR A 55 -8.55 0.66 4.08
CA TYR A 55 -7.31 0.85 3.33
C TYR A 55 -7.04 -0.18 2.24
N ALA A 56 -7.78 -1.29 2.18
CA ALA A 56 -7.67 -2.27 1.09
C ALA A 56 -8.23 -1.73 -0.24
N ALA A 57 -7.50 -1.97 -1.32
CA ALA A 57 -8.06 -1.93 -2.66
C ALA A 57 -9.05 -3.09 -2.87
N ASP A 58 -9.96 -2.99 -3.84
CA ASP A 58 -10.96 -4.04 -4.09
C ASP A 58 -10.32 -5.39 -4.46
N ASN A 59 -9.21 -5.34 -5.18
CA ASN A 59 -8.41 -6.50 -5.58
C ASN A 59 -7.20 -6.77 -4.66
N ALA A 60 -7.20 -6.25 -3.42
CA ALA A 60 -6.09 -6.43 -2.50
C ALA A 60 -5.85 -7.90 -2.16
N VAL A 61 -4.62 -8.20 -1.77
CA VAL A 61 -4.17 -9.51 -1.30
C VAL A 61 -3.64 -9.40 0.11
N LEU A 62 -3.99 -10.35 0.96
CA LEU A 62 -3.48 -10.51 2.31
C LEU A 62 -2.71 -11.83 2.42
N LEU A 63 -1.45 -11.78 2.86
CA LEU A 63 -0.62 -12.94 3.18
C LEU A 63 -0.59 -13.13 4.69
N ARG A 64 -1.16 -14.23 5.17
CA ARG A 64 -1.09 -14.60 6.61
C ARG A 64 -0.71 -16.06 6.74
N ARG A 65 0.32 -16.35 7.54
CA ARG A 65 0.79 -17.73 7.82
C ARG A 65 0.94 -18.57 6.53
N ASN A 66 1.61 -18.00 5.51
CA ASN A 66 1.82 -18.63 4.20
C ASN A 66 0.53 -18.93 3.40
N ARG A 67 -0.59 -18.26 3.71
CA ARG A 67 -1.85 -18.35 2.97
C ARG A 67 -2.15 -17.02 2.29
N ILE A 68 -2.41 -17.08 0.99
CA ILE A 68 -2.91 -15.96 0.18
C ILE A 68 -4.44 -15.86 0.35
N ILE A 69 -4.92 -14.68 0.67
CA ILE A 69 -6.34 -14.33 0.75
C ILE A 69 -6.55 -13.16 -0.21
N ALA A 70 -7.16 -13.43 -1.37
CA ALA A 70 -7.30 -12.45 -2.45
C ALA A 70 -8.72 -11.90 -2.53
N GLY A 71 -8.81 -10.59 -2.76
CA GLY A 71 -10.06 -9.84 -2.87
C GLY A 71 -10.57 -9.35 -1.52
N LYS A 72 -11.11 -8.14 -1.52
CA LYS A 72 -11.56 -7.43 -0.33
C LYS A 72 -12.62 -8.19 0.47
N ASP A 73 -13.55 -8.88 -0.20
CA ASP A 73 -14.57 -9.72 0.45
C ASP A 73 -13.95 -10.91 1.19
N SER A 74 -12.99 -11.59 0.56
CA SER A 74 -12.26 -12.72 1.19
C SER A 74 -11.47 -12.25 2.41
N ILE A 75 -10.85 -11.06 2.33
CA ILE A 75 -10.13 -10.43 3.44
C ILE A 75 -11.11 -10.09 4.56
N SER A 76 -12.25 -9.47 4.26
CA SER A 76 -13.30 -9.16 5.23
C SER A 76 -13.77 -10.41 5.97
N HIS A 77 -14.11 -11.47 5.22
CA HIS A 77 -14.52 -12.74 5.78
C HIS A 77 -13.41 -13.36 6.65
N PHE A 78 -12.16 -13.35 6.19
CA PHE A 78 -11.03 -13.87 6.97
C PHE A 78 -10.86 -13.13 8.30
N LEU A 79 -10.93 -11.79 8.30
CA LEU A 79 -10.72 -10.98 9.51
C LEU A 79 -11.88 -11.09 10.50
N THR A 80 -13.12 -11.20 10.00
CA THR A 80 -14.33 -11.26 10.84
C THR A 80 -14.68 -12.67 11.32
N SER A 81 -14.17 -13.72 10.67
CA SER A 81 -14.37 -15.11 11.11
C SER A 81 -13.40 -15.57 12.21
N GLN A 82 -12.47 -14.72 12.64
CA GLN A 82 -11.58 -15.05 13.75
C GLN A 82 -12.33 -14.96 15.07
N ASN A 83 -12.30 -16.03 15.86
CA ASN A 83 -12.87 -16.05 17.21
C ASN A 83 -11.86 -15.54 18.26
N PHE A 84 -11.22 -14.41 17.96
CA PHE A 84 -10.31 -13.74 18.89
C PHE A 84 -11.01 -12.57 19.57
N THR A 85 -10.72 -12.37 20.85
CA THR A 85 -11.16 -11.20 21.62
C THR A 85 -9.95 -10.36 22.03
N ASP A 86 -10.18 -9.12 22.47
CA ASP A 86 -9.12 -8.18 22.88
C ASP A 86 -7.99 -8.03 21.84
N ILE A 87 -8.36 -8.05 20.54
CA ILE A 87 -7.41 -7.93 19.43
C ILE A 87 -6.71 -6.57 19.49
N LYS A 88 -5.39 -6.59 19.54
CA LYS A 88 -4.51 -5.42 19.44
C LYS A 88 -3.48 -5.68 18.35
N LEU A 89 -3.35 -4.73 17.45
CA LEU A 89 -2.35 -4.75 16.39
C LEU A 89 -1.74 -3.36 16.32
N SER A 90 -0.41 -3.29 16.43
CA SER A 90 0.34 -2.04 16.26
C SER A 90 1.54 -2.29 15.37
N TRP A 91 1.88 -1.30 14.56
CA TRP A 91 3.04 -1.33 13.69
C TRP A 91 3.50 0.09 13.39
N LYS A 92 4.74 0.19 12.88
CA LYS A 92 5.32 1.45 12.44
C LYS A 92 6.25 1.17 11.26
N ALA A 93 6.14 1.94 10.19
CA ALA A 93 7.10 1.88 9.09
C ALA A 93 8.50 2.28 9.57
N ASP A 94 9.46 1.40 9.30
CA ASP A 94 10.89 1.67 9.44
C ASP A 94 11.48 2.16 8.10
N PHE A 95 10.79 1.89 7.00
CA PHE A 95 11.19 2.22 5.64
C PHE A 95 9.99 2.52 4.74
N ALA A 96 10.21 3.37 3.75
CA ALA A 96 9.30 3.60 2.63
C ALA A 96 10.09 3.92 1.36
N ASP A 97 9.59 3.49 0.21
CA ASP A 97 10.07 3.92 -1.10
C ASP A 97 8.90 3.98 -2.10
N ALA A 98 9.09 4.72 -3.20
CA ALA A 98 8.06 4.93 -4.19
C ALA A 98 8.63 4.94 -5.62
N SER A 99 7.77 4.51 -6.55
CA SER A 99 8.01 4.66 -7.98
C SER A 99 8.24 6.12 -8.37
N SER A 100 9.03 6.36 -9.42
CA SER A 100 9.25 7.71 -9.96
C SER A 100 7.96 8.35 -10.49
N SER A 101 6.97 7.55 -10.89
CA SER A 101 5.63 7.99 -11.29
C SER A 101 4.77 8.44 -10.11
N GLY A 102 5.10 8.05 -8.87
CA GLY A 102 4.36 8.39 -7.66
C GLY A 102 3.00 7.68 -7.52
N ASP A 103 2.74 6.66 -8.32
CA ASP A 103 1.48 5.89 -8.32
C ASP A 103 1.58 4.54 -7.57
N MET A 104 2.80 4.09 -7.31
CA MET A 104 3.11 2.90 -6.52
C MET A 104 4.13 3.24 -5.43
N ALA A 105 3.96 2.64 -4.26
CA ALA A 105 4.89 2.74 -3.13
C ALA A 105 4.88 1.45 -2.30
N TYR A 106 5.87 1.27 -1.42
CA TYR A 106 5.86 0.19 -0.46
C TYR A 106 6.49 0.63 0.86
N THR A 107 6.05 0.00 1.94
CA THR A 107 6.47 0.25 3.32
C THR A 107 6.79 -1.08 4.00
N TYR A 108 7.75 -1.08 4.92
CA TYR A 108 7.95 -2.22 5.80
C TYR A 108 8.42 -1.76 7.17
N GLY A 109 8.25 -2.64 8.15
CA GLY A 109 8.66 -2.40 9.52
C GLY A 109 8.18 -3.51 10.44
N LYS A 110 8.26 -3.27 11.74
CA LYS A 110 7.86 -4.28 12.74
C LYS A 110 6.40 -4.12 13.13
N TYR A 111 5.73 -5.25 13.36
CA TYR A 111 4.41 -5.28 14.01
C TYR A 111 4.44 -6.05 15.33
N VAL A 112 3.49 -5.72 16.19
CA VAL A 112 3.15 -6.48 17.39
C VAL A 112 1.65 -6.77 17.35
N PHE A 113 1.30 -8.04 17.45
CA PHE A 113 -0.07 -8.52 17.55
C PHE A 113 -0.27 -9.18 18.91
N SER A 114 -1.41 -8.94 19.54
CA SER A 114 -1.89 -9.73 20.66
C SER A 114 -3.40 -9.88 20.63
N ALA A 115 -3.90 -10.98 21.18
CA ALA A 115 -5.32 -11.23 21.35
C ALA A 115 -5.54 -12.27 22.45
N LYS A 116 -6.81 -12.60 22.72
CA LYS A 116 -7.21 -13.77 23.48
C LYS A 116 -7.90 -14.77 22.56
N ASP A 117 -7.55 -16.04 22.70
CA ASP A 117 -8.24 -17.16 22.04
C ASP A 117 -9.64 -17.42 22.66
N PRO A 118 -10.47 -18.31 22.08
CA PRO A 118 -11.79 -18.62 22.62
C PRO A 118 -11.79 -19.12 24.07
N GLU A 119 -10.69 -19.73 24.51
CA GLU A 119 -10.47 -20.19 25.87
C GLU A 119 -10.00 -19.07 26.82
N GLY A 120 -9.82 -17.86 26.31
CA GLY A 120 -9.39 -16.67 27.06
C GLY A 120 -7.88 -16.59 27.29
N LYS A 121 -7.08 -17.48 26.70
CA LYS A 121 -5.62 -17.47 26.82
C LYS A 121 -5.04 -16.40 25.91
N GLU A 122 -4.09 -15.65 26.47
CA GLU A 122 -3.35 -14.64 25.73
C GLU A 122 -2.45 -15.29 24.66
N ILE A 123 -2.55 -14.76 23.44
CA ILE A 123 -1.68 -15.06 22.32
C ILE A 123 -1.00 -13.78 21.87
N SER A 124 0.26 -13.89 21.45
CA SER A 124 1.01 -12.77 20.89
C SER A 124 1.88 -13.23 19.73
N ASP A 125 2.11 -12.32 18.80
CA ASP A 125 2.98 -12.53 17.66
C ASP A 125 3.73 -11.23 17.33
N ARG A 126 4.95 -11.38 16.80
CA ARG A 126 5.80 -10.27 16.37
C ARG A 126 6.46 -10.65 15.07
N GLY A 127 6.52 -9.71 14.14
CA GLY A 127 7.11 -9.98 12.85
C GLY A 127 7.38 -8.71 12.07
N ILE A 128 7.57 -8.90 10.77
CA ILE A 128 7.77 -7.83 9.79
C ILE A 128 6.50 -7.76 8.95
N PHE A 129 5.96 -6.56 8.79
CA PHE A 129 4.94 -6.29 7.78
C PHE A 129 5.61 -5.79 6.51
N HIS A 130 4.95 -5.98 5.37
CA HIS A 130 5.34 -5.38 4.10
C HIS A 130 4.08 -5.05 3.33
N THR A 131 3.80 -3.76 3.18
CA THR A 131 2.60 -3.29 2.52
C THR A 131 2.98 -2.66 1.18
N VAL A 132 2.35 -3.13 0.10
CA VAL A 132 2.49 -2.54 -1.24
C VAL A 132 1.26 -1.71 -1.51
N TRP A 133 1.48 -0.46 -1.86
CA TRP A 133 0.47 0.56 -2.01
C TRP A 133 0.33 1.01 -3.45
N LYS A 134 -0.90 1.29 -3.85
CA LYS A 134 -1.24 1.87 -5.14
C LYS A 134 -2.14 3.08 -4.95
N ARG A 135 -1.79 4.18 -5.61
CA ARG A 135 -2.62 5.38 -5.69
C ARG A 135 -3.79 5.09 -6.61
N GLN A 136 -5.00 5.33 -6.12
CA GLN A 136 -6.24 5.16 -6.85
C GLN A 136 -6.51 6.39 -7.73
N SER A 137 -7.46 6.27 -8.65
CA SER A 137 -7.83 7.37 -9.56
C SER A 137 -8.38 8.60 -8.85
N ASP A 138 -8.93 8.43 -7.64
CA ASP A 138 -9.40 9.53 -6.78
C ASP A 138 -8.28 10.16 -5.93
N GLY A 139 -7.03 9.71 -6.12
CA GLY A 139 -5.86 10.18 -5.38
C GLY A 139 -5.66 9.50 -4.02
N SER A 140 -6.59 8.66 -3.56
CA SER A 140 -6.42 7.92 -2.30
C SER A 140 -5.38 6.81 -2.43
N TRP A 141 -4.66 6.50 -1.36
CA TRP A 141 -3.78 5.34 -1.28
C TRP A 141 -4.53 4.13 -0.75
N LYS A 142 -4.38 3.00 -1.43
CA LYS A 142 -4.90 1.70 -0.99
C LYS A 142 -3.82 0.64 -1.10
N PHE A 143 -3.73 -0.25 -0.13
CA PHE A 143 -2.84 -1.39 -0.26
C PHE A 143 -3.41 -2.38 -1.26
N VAL A 144 -2.53 -2.95 -2.08
CA VAL A 144 -2.82 -4.03 -3.02
C VAL A 144 -2.22 -5.36 -2.55
N TRP A 145 -1.25 -5.31 -1.63
CA TRP A 145 -0.65 -6.46 -0.97
C TRP A 145 -0.25 -6.11 0.47
N ASP A 146 -0.57 -6.99 1.42
CA ASP A 146 -0.18 -6.87 2.84
C ASP A 146 -0.02 -8.24 3.53
#